data_AF-A0A2J7R7J2-F1
#
_entry.id   AF-A0A2J7R7J2-F1
#
_cell.length_a   1.000
_cell.length_b   1.000
_cell.length_c   1.000
_cell.angle_alpha   90.00
_cell.angle_beta   90.00
_cell.angle_gamma   90.00
#
_symmetry.space_group_name_H-M   'P 1'
#
loop_
_entity.id
_entity.type
_entity.pdbx_description
1 polymer ?
#
loop_
_entity_poly.entity_id
_entity_poly.type
_entity_poly.pdbx_seq_one_letter_code
_entity_poly.pdbx_strand_id
1 'polypeptide(L)'
;MKRDMKGKRFADVAEVKEKMTEALSSISKDEFRQCFEKWNKKLDKCISNAPVLELNYDLNEIVKTHKNKKVPYVVIRGEVEALGSPITSVNNHSITGAIQKLSMKEHVVARGSSGFWANQKRVIQEIYNSVPFVLRVSQTKVEVLDALTADILDLETTADHFQCSSPSVFDHIWGYFAGR
;
A
#
# COMPACT_ATOMS: atom_id res chain seq x y z
N MET A 1 -1.82 7.57 -25.19
CA MET A 1 -1.53 6.19 -25.62
C MET A 1 -2.65 5.53 -26.44
N LYS A 2 -3.79 5.09 -25.89
CA LYS A 2 -4.83 4.37 -26.68
C LYS A 2 -5.43 5.19 -27.83
N ARG A 3 -5.43 6.52 -27.72
CA ARG A 3 -5.85 7.44 -28.78
C ARG A 3 -4.82 7.54 -29.91
N ASP A 4 -3.53 7.52 -29.59
CA ASP A 4 -2.43 7.75 -30.54
C ASP A 4 -2.14 6.51 -31.42
N MET A 5 -2.59 5.34 -30.99
CA MET A 5 -2.46 4.07 -31.72
C MET A 5 -3.74 3.65 -32.45
N LYS A 6 -4.87 4.33 -32.23
CA LYS A 6 -6.15 3.96 -32.83
C LYS A 6 -6.12 4.26 -34.34
N GLY A 7 -6.39 3.25 -35.16
CA GLY A 7 -6.44 3.38 -36.62
C GLY A 7 -5.10 3.23 -37.33
N LYS A 8 -3.99 3.09 -36.60
CA LYS A 8 -2.69 2.73 -37.19
C LYS A 8 -2.65 1.22 -37.47
N ARG A 9 -2.27 0.85 -38.69
CA ARG A 9 -1.96 -0.54 -39.05
C ARG A 9 -0.45 -0.74 -38.91
N PHE A 10 -0.04 -1.84 -38.31
CA PHE A 10 1.35 -2.22 -38.11
C PHE A 10 1.62 -3.50 -38.90
N ALA A 11 2.80 -3.60 -39.50
CA ALA A 11 3.16 -4.74 -40.33
C ALA A 11 3.58 -5.95 -39.47
N ASP A 12 4.18 -5.70 -38.30
CA ASP A 12 4.74 -6.73 -37.44
C ASP A 12 4.66 -6.35 -35.94
N VAL A 13 4.84 -7.34 -35.06
CA VAL A 13 4.84 -7.19 -33.59
C VAL A 13 6.02 -6.38 -33.07
N ALA A 14 7.19 -6.42 -33.71
CA ALA A 14 8.36 -5.62 -33.34
C ALA A 14 8.10 -4.13 -33.57
N GLU A 15 7.46 -3.74 -34.68
CA GLU A 15 7.02 -2.36 -34.93
C GLU A 15 6.05 -1.86 -33.83
N VAL A 16 5.16 -2.72 -33.34
CA VAL A 16 4.25 -2.39 -32.24
C VAL A 16 5.03 -2.16 -30.95
N LYS A 17 6.00 -3.02 -30.64
CA LYS A 17 6.80 -2.90 -29.41
C LYS A 17 7.63 -1.63 -29.41
N GLU A 18 8.30 -1.32 -30.52
CA GLU A 18 9.12 -0.10 -30.66
C GLU A 18 8.28 1.16 -30.44
N LYS A 19 7.14 1.28 -31.12
CA LYS A 19 6.23 2.43 -30.95
C LYS A 19 5.60 2.51 -29.57
N MET A 20 5.36 1.38 -28.90
CA MET A 20 4.92 1.39 -27.51
C MET A 20 6.04 1.85 -26.56
N THR A 21 7.28 1.39 -26.77
CA THR A 21 8.43 1.80 -25.96
C THR A 21 8.72 3.29 -26.13
N GLU A 22 8.66 3.80 -27.36
CA GLU A 22 8.81 5.23 -27.66
C GLU A 22 7.72 6.05 -26.93
N ALA A 23 6.46 5.65 -27.06
CA ALA A 23 5.34 6.32 -26.40
C ALA A 23 5.39 6.23 -24.87
N LEU A 24 5.96 5.18 -24.29
CA LEU A 24 6.18 5.06 -22.86
C LEU A 24 7.35 5.94 -22.40
N SER A 25 8.41 6.04 -23.20
CA SER A 25 9.58 6.86 -22.91
C SER A 25 9.31 8.37 -23.01
N SER A 26 8.31 8.76 -23.81
CA SER A 26 7.89 10.16 -23.93
C SER A 26 7.06 10.67 -22.76
N ILE A 27 6.60 9.79 -21.87
CA ILE A 27 5.81 10.18 -20.69
C ILE A 27 6.77 10.78 -19.65
N SER A 28 6.58 12.04 -19.33
CA SER A 28 7.38 12.69 -18.28
C SER A 28 6.98 12.18 -16.89
N LYS A 29 7.91 12.26 -15.92
CA LYS A 29 7.63 11.91 -14.52
C LYS A 29 6.46 12.72 -13.94
N ASP A 30 6.31 13.98 -14.36
CA ASP A 30 5.21 14.85 -13.91
C ASP A 30 3.86 14.44 -14.48
N GLU A 31 3.79 14.05 -15.76
CA GLU A 31 2.55 13.54 -16.36
C GLU A 31 2.10 12.22 -15.70
N PHE A 32 3.06 11.34 -15.40
CA PHE A 32 2.78 10.11 -14.66
C PHE A 32 2.23 10.43 -13.25
N ARG A 33 2.88 11.35 -12.52
CA ARG A 33 2.43 11.78 -11.19
C ARG A 33 1.03 12.37 -11.23
N GLN A 34 0.74 13.26 -12.18
CA GLN A 34 -0.59 13.84 -12.34
C GLN A 34 -1.65 12.78 -12.69
N CYS A 35 -1.30 11.77 -13.48
CA CYS A 35 -2.19 10.67 -13.80
C CYS A 35 -2.54 9.86 -12.53
N PHE A 36 -1.52 9.54 -11.73
CA PHE A 36 -1.67 8.83 -10.48
C PHE A 36 -2.53 9.62 -9.47
N GLU A 37 -2.28 10.92 -9.31
CA GLU A 37 -3.10 11.80 -8.46
C GLU A 37 -4.56 11.87 -8.92
N LYS A 38 -4.80 11.96 -10.24
CA LYS A 38 -6.17 11.92 -10.79
C LYS A 38 -6.86 10.59 -10.54
N TRP A 39 -6.12 9.49 -10.60
CA TRP A 39 -6.64 8.16 -10.31
C TRP A 39 -7.01 8.03 -8.82
N ASN A 40 -6.13 8.45 -7.91
CA ASN A 40 -6.40 8.49 -6.46
C ASN A 40 -7.65 9.32 -6.13
N LYS A 41 -7.78 10.54 -6.70
CA LYS A 41 -8.98 11.36 -6.51
C LYS A 41 -10.27 10.70 -6.97
N LYS A 42 -10.21 9.89 -8.04
CA LYS A 42 -11.37 9.13 -8.50
C LYS A 42 -11.68 7.96 -7.57
N LEU A 43 -10.65 7.26 -7.11
CA LEU A 43 -10.77 6.18 -6.13
C LEU A 43 -11.44 6.70 -4.85
N ASP A 44 -10.95 7.81 -4.29
CA ASP A 44 -11.53 8.45 -3.09
C ASP A 44 -13.01 8.76 -3.29
N LYS A 45 -13.38 9.32 -4.44
CA LYS A 45 -14.78 9.61 -4.77
C LYS A 45 -15.62 8.34 -4.91
N CYS A 46 -15.07 7.25 -5.43
CA CYS A 46 -15.77 5.97 -5.52
C CYS A 46 -15.99 5.36 -4.13
N ILE A 47 -14.98 5.41 -3.26
CA ILE A 47 -15.07 4.91 -1.89
C ILE A 47 -16.04 5.76 -1.06
N SER A 48 -16.01 7.08 -1.19
CA SER A 48 -16.89 7.99 -0.44
C SER A 48 -18.38 7.84 -0.79
N ASN A 49 -18.67 7.40 -2.01
CA ASN A 49 -20.04 7.18 -2.49
C ASN A 49 -20.48 5.70 -2.39
N ALA A 50 -19.60 4.82 -1.90
CA ALA A 50 -19.93 3.41 -1.77
C ALA A 50 -21.02 3.20 -0.72
N PRO A 51 -22.03 2.35 -0.99
CA PRO A 51 -23.06 2.06 -0.01
C PRO A 51 -22.45 1.30 1.18
N VAL A 52 -22.76 1.78 2.39
CA VAL A 52 -22.40 1.09 3.63
C VAL A 52 -23.41 -0.02 3.85
N LEU A 53 -22.94 -1.27 3.89
CA LEU A 53 -23.74 -2.41 4.27
C LEU A 53 -23.49 -2.72 5.75
N GLU A 54 -24.55 -2.66 6.54
CA GLU A 54 -24.51 -3.12 7.91
C GLU A 54 -24.54 -4.65 7.96
N LEU A 55 -23.74 -5.22 8.86
CA LEU A 55 -23.69 -6.65 9.10
C LEU A 55 -24.90 -7.08 9.97
N ASN A 56 -26.08 -7.03 9.37
CA ASN A 56 -27.35 -7.43 9.99
C ASN A 56 -27.88 -8.74 9.37
N TYR A 57 -29.08 -9.16 9.79
CA TYR A 57 -29.70 -10.40 9.30
C TYR A 57 -30.04 -10.35 7.80
N ASP A 58 -30.25 -9.17 7.25
CA ASP A 58 -30.68 -8.94 5.86
C ASP A 58 -29.51 -9.09 4.86
N LEU A 59 -28.26 -9.09 5.32
CA LEU A 59 -27.08 -9.22 4.45
C LEU A 59 -27.15 -10.44 3.54
N ASN A 60 -27.61 -11.57 4.09
CA ASN A 60 -27.79 -12.80 3.32
C ASN A 60 -28.84 -12.67 2.22
N GLU A 61 -29.92 -11.91 2.46
CA GLU A 61 -30.96 -11.66 1.47
C GLU A 61 -30.47 -10.72 0.37
N ILE A 62 -29.75 -9.65 0.76
CA ILE A 62 -29.15 -8.70 -0.17
C ILE A 62 -28.17 -9.41 -1.11
N VAL A 63 -27.30 -10.27 -0.58
CA VAL A 63 -26.35 -11.05 -1.37
C VAL A 63 -27.09 -12.01 -2.31
N LYS A 64 -28.13 -12.71 -1.84
CA LYS A 64 -28.94 -13.62 -2.68
C LYS A 64 -29.67 -12.90 -3.82
N THR A 65 -30.11 -11.66 -3.59
CA THR A 65 -30.84 -10.85 -4.58
C THR A 65 -29.94 -10.38 -5.72
N HIS A 66 -28.63 -10.22 -5.46
CA HIS A 66 -27.69 -9.78 -6.49
C HIS A 66 -27.33 -10.89 -7.47
N LYS A 67 -27.10 -10.49 -8.74
CA LYS A 67 -26.64 -11.39 -9.78
C LYS A 67 -25.35 -12.09 -9.35
N ASN A 68 -25.28 -13.40 -9.58
CA ASN A 68 -24.16 -14.26 -9.20
C ASN A 68 -23.89 -14.35 -7.68
N LYS A 69 -24.84 -13.94 -6.82
CA LYS A 69 -24.67 -13.91 -5.36
C LYS A 69 -23.44 -13.11 -4.92
N LYS A 70 -23.14 -12.03 -5.65
CA LYS A 70 -21.98 -11.16 -5.43
C LYS A 70 -22.41 -9.70 -5.46
N VAL A 71 -22.04 -8.96 -4.43
CA VAL A 71 -22.25 -7.51 -4.37
C VAL A 71 -20.94 -6.85 -4.83
N PRO A 72 -20.98 -5.86 -5.74
CA PRO A 72 -19.78 -5.40 -6.44
C PRO A 72 -18.81 -4.59 -5.57
N TYR A 73 -19.27 -3.54 -4.90
CA TYR A 73 -18.44 -2.70 -4.04
C TYR A 73 -19.26 -2.09 -2.92
N VAL A 74 -18.85 -2.33 -1.68
CA VAL A 74 -19.59 -1.97 -0.47
C VAL A 74 -18.61 -1.70 0.65
N VAL A 75 -19.03 -0.87 1.60
CA VAL A 75 -18.29 -0.66 2.85
C VAL A 75 -18.92 -1.54 3.91
N ILE A 76 -18.11 -2.39 4.53
CA ILE A 76 -18.50 -3.22 5.66
C ILE A 76 -17.75 -2.72 6.89
N ARG A 77 -18.47 -2.58 8.01
CA ARG A 77 -17.89 -2.21 9.30
C ARG A 77 -18.13 -3.35 10.30
N GLY A 78 -17.12 -3.64 11.11
CA GLY A 78 -17.22 -4.65 12.14
C GLY A 78 -15.96 -4.70 13.00
N GLU A 79 -16.08 -5.37 14.14
CA GLU A 79 -14.96 -5.70 15.00
C GLU A 79 -14.13 -6.80 14.35
N VAL A 80 -12.80 -6.65 14.38
CA VAL A 80 -11.90 -7.68 13.85
C VAL A 80 -11.76 -8.79 14.90
N GLU A 81 -12.09 -10.01 14.50
CA GLU A 81 -11.91 -11.22 15.30
C GLU A 81 -10.99 -12.18 14.55
N ALA A 82 -9.84 -12.53 15.15
CA ALA A 82 -8.94 -13.53 14.58
C ALA A 82 -9.58 -14.93 14.65
N LEU A 83 -9.53 -15.67 13.53
CA LEU A 83 -9.89 -17.08 13.46
C LEU A 83 -8.67 -17.91 13.89
N GLY A 84 -8.45 -17.99 15.20
CA GLY A 84 -7.35 -18.72 15.81
C GLY A 84 -6.57 -17.87 16.80
N SER A 85 -5.26 -18.14 16.90
CA SER A 85 -4.37 -17.36 17.77
C SER A 85 -4.08 -16.00 17.12
N PRO A 86 -4.46 -14.87 17.76
CA PRO A 86 -4.15 -13.56 17.23
C PRO A 86 -2.63 -13.31 17.29
N ILE A 87 -2.14 -12.45 16.40
CA ILE A 87 -0.72 -12.06 16.38
C ILE A 87 -0.48 -11.09 17.51
N THR A 88 0.45 -11.43 18.41
CA THR A 88 0.91 -10.51 19.47
C THR A 88 1.98 -9.58 18.92
N SER A 89 1.89 -8.29 19.23
CA SER A 89 2.92 -7.33 18.83
C SER A 89 4.27 -7.68 19.46
N VAL A 90 5.33 -7.61 18.65
CA VAL A 90 6.71 -7.94 19.07
C VAL A 90 7.20 -6.99 20.16
N ASN A 91 6.84 -5.72 20.06
CA ASN A 91 7.33 -4.66 20.94
C ASN A 91 6.33 -4.25 22.03
N ASN A 92 5.08 -4.71 21.93
CA ASN A 92 4.07 -4.46 22.94
C ASN A 92 3.13 -5.67 23.09
N HIS A 93 3.43 -6.55 24.04
CA HIS A 93 2.68 -7.80 24.22
C HIS A 93 1.21 -7.62 24.66
N SER A 94 0.81 -6.40 25.07
CA SER A 94 -0.59 -6.10 25.38
C SER A 94 -1.46 -5.92 24.12
N ILE A 95 -0.84 -5.67 22.97
CA ILE A 95 -1.54 -5.44 21.72
C ILE A 95 -1.53 -6.72 20.89
N THR A 96 -2.72 -7.12 20.44
CA THR A 96 -2.92 -8.25 19.54
C THR A 96 -3.72 -7.81 18.33
N GLY A 97 -3.56 -8.51 17.21
CA GLY A 97 -4.26 -8.19 15.97
C GLY A 97 -4.27 -9.33 14.97
N ALA A 98 -4.99 -9.14 13.87
CA ALA A 98 -5.06 -10.11 12.78
C ALA A 98 -3.97 -9.91 11.72
N ILE A 99 -3.48 -8.67 11.57
CA ILE A 99 -2.43 -8.31 10.61
C ILE A 99 -1.37 -7.52 11.34
N GLN A 100 -0.11 -7.82 11.05
CA GLN A 100 1.05 -7.12 11.56
C GLN A 100 1.96 -6.74 10.41
N LYS A 101 2.34 -5.46 10.37
CA LYS A 101 3.39 -4.93 9.50
C LYS A 101 4.60 -4.55 10.34
N LEU A 102 5.75 -5.14 10.03
CA LEU A 102 7.05 -4.75 10.57
C LEU A 102 7.82 -4.02 9.47
N SER A 103 8.24 -2.78 9.72
CA SER A 103 8.94 -1.95 8.73
C SER A 103 10.25 -1.44 9.31
N MET A 104 11.35 -1.77 8.66
CA MET A 104 12.68 -1.25 9.00
C MET A 104 13.02 -0.10 8.04
N LYS A 105 13.28 1.08 8.60
CA LYS A 105 13.56 2.31 7.84
C LYS A 105 14.92 2.85 8.19
N GLU A 106 15.74 3.08 7.17
CA GLU A 106 16.99 3.81 7.27
C GLU A 106 16.76 5.31 7.22
N HIS A 107 17.51 6.07 8.01
CA HIS A 107 17.62 7.51 7.87
C HIS A 107 18.97 7.83 7.23
N VAL A 108 18.94 8.28 5.98
CA VAL A 108 20.13 8.65 5.20
C VAL A 108 20.20 10.16 5.07
N VAL A 109 21.37 10.75 5.33
CA VAL A 109 21.63 12.16 5.04
C VAL A 109 22.39 12.24 3.72
N ALA A 110 21.74 12.75 2.67
CA ALA A 110 22.32 12.86 1.34
C ALA A 110 22.49 14.31 0.90
N ARG A 111 23.56 14.61 0.16
CA ARG A 111 23.81 15.93 -0.41
C ARG A 111 23.02 16.08 -1.71
N GLY A 112 22.06 17.00 -1.73
CA GLY A 112 21.30 17.36 -2.93
C GLY A 112 22.19 18.04 -3.97
N SER A 113 21.70 18.10 -5.22
CA SER A 113 22.41 18.73 -6.35
C SER A 113 22.71 20.22 -6.15
N SER A 114 21.98 20.89 -5.27
CA SER A 114 22.18 22.30 -4.85
C SER A 114 23.15 22.47 -3.67
N GLY A 115 23.74 21.39 -3.16
CA GLY A 115 24.71 21.44 -2.05
C GLY A 115 24.11 21.45 -0.65
N PHE A 116 22.78 21.37 -0.50
CA PHE A 116 22.13 21.20 0.80
C PHE A 116 22.10 19.73 1.22
N TRP A 117 22.32 19.46 2.51
CA TRP A 117 22.12 18.15 3.10
C TRP A 117 20.63 17.95 3.37
N ALA A 118 20.07 16.82 2.91
CA ALA A 118 18.68 16.46 3.11
C ALA A 118 18.57 15.12 3.82
N ASN A 119 17.71 15.07 4.84
CA ASN A 119 17.34 13.83 5.51
C ASN A 119 16.33 13.07 4.63
N GLN A 120 16.69 11.85 4.24
CA GLN A 120 15.85 10.95 3.47
C GLN A 120 15.59 9.70 4.30
N LYS A 121 14.32 9.29 4.43
CA LYS A 121 13.98 8.00 5.01
C LYS A 121 13.78 6.98 3.89
N ARG A 122 14.46 5.84 3.99
CA ARG A 122 14.35 4.74 3.01
C ARG A 122 13.89 3.48 3.74
N VAL A 123 12.80 2.87 3.28
CA VAL A 123 12.39 1.55 3.79
C VAL A 123 13.37 0.51 3.27
N ILE A 124 14.04 -0.20 4.18
CA ILE A 124 14.97 -1.30 3.85
C ILE A 124 14.18 -2.59 3.66
N GLN A 125 13.28 -2.85 4.61
CA GLN A 125 12.55 -4.11 4.69
C GLN A 125 11.16 -3.89 5.24
N GLU A 126 10.18 -4.57 4.65
CA GLU A 126 8.83 -4.70 5.20
C GLU A 126 8.47 -6.18 5.27
N ILE A 127 7.96 -6.62 6.42
CA ILE A 127 7.44 -7.97 6.65
C ILE A 127 5.97 -7.84 7.03
N TYR A 128 5.14 -8.69 6.42
CA TYR A 128 3.71 -8.77 6.69
C TYR A 128 3.38 -10.16 7.24
N ASN A 129 2.80 -10.20 8.43
CA ASN A 129 2.24 -11.40 9.02
C ASN A 129 0.71 -11.22 9.09
N SER A 130 -0.04 -12.23 8.67
CA SER A 130 -1.49 -12.24 8.79
C SER A 130 -1.98 -13.59 9.29
N VAL A 131 -3.07 -13.58 10.06
CA VAL A 131 -3.87 -14.75 10.40
C VAL A 131 -5.26 -14.58 9.80
N PRO A 132 -5.98 -15.67 9.46
CA PRO A 132 -7.36 -15.56 9.01
C PRO A 132 -8.22 -14.84 10.06
N PHE A 133 -9.15 -14.00 9.63
CA PHE A 133 -10.00 -13.23 10.53
C PHE A 133 -11.36 -12.93 9.92
N VAL A 134 -12.31 -12.60 10.79
CA VAL A 134 -13.66 -12.18 10.41
C VAL A 134 -13.91 -10.76 10.90
N LEU A 135 -14.79 -10.06 10.18
CA LEU A 135 -15.47 -8.88 10.67
C LEU A 135 -16.76 -9.32 11.35
N ARG A 136 -16.88 -9.04 12.64
CA ARG A 136 -18.04 -9.39 13.46
C ARG A 136 -18.83 -8.15 13.82
N VAL A 137 -20.15 -8.24 13.68
CA VAL A 137 -21.09 -7.32 14.33
C VAL A 137 -22.18 -8.15 14.97
N SER A 138 -22.29 -8.09 16.30
CA SER A 138 -23.23 -8.90 17.08
C SER A 138 -23.10 -10.41 16.77
N GLN A 139 -24.03 -10.99 16.01
CA GLN A 139 -24.08 -12.42 15.66
C GLN A 139 -23.62 -12.73 14.23
N THR A 140 -23.52 -11.71 13.37
CA THR A 140 -23.13 -11.89 11.97
C THR A 140 -21.61 -11.77 11.83
N LYS A 141 -21.01 -12.69 11.09
CA LYS A 141 -19.57 -12.74 10.80
C LYS A 141 -19.34 -12.77 9.30
N VAL A 142 -18.40 -11.97 8.82
CA VAL A 142 -17.93 -11.98 7.43
C VAL A 142 -16.44 -12.28 7.43
N GLU A 143 -16.07 -13.41 6.82
CA GLU A 143 -14.67 -13.81 6.68
C GLU A 143 -13.96 -12.98 5.62
N VAL A 144 -12.76 -12.53 5.95
CA VAL A 144 -11.87 -11.85 5.03
C VAL A 144 -10.89 -12.86 4.46
N LEU A 145 -11.04 -13.19 3.18
CA LEU A 145 -10.26 -14.24 2.52
C LEU A 145 -8.80 -13.81 2.28
N ASP A 146 -8.60 -12.60 1.75
CA ASP A 146 -7.26 -12.09 1.45
C ASP A 146 -7.17 -10.59 1.76
N ALA A 147 -6.66 -10.28 2.94
CA ALA A 147 -6.49 -8.90 3.39
C ALA A 147 -5.22 -8.23 2.84
N LEU A 148 -4.21 -9.01 2.40
CA LEU A 148 -2.93 -8.47 1.93
C LEU A 148 -3.01 -7.98 0.48
N THR A 149 -4.03 -8.41 -0.26
CA THR A 149 -4.35 -7.88 -1.60
C THR A 149 -5.05 -6.53 -1.58
N ALA A 150 -5.32 -5.94 -0.42
CA ALA A 150 -5.94 -4.62 -0.33
C ALA A 150 -5.06 -3.54 -0.97
N ASP A 151 -5.64 -2.74 -1.87
CA ASP A 151 -4.95 -1.59 -2.48
C ASP A 151 -4.50 -0.58 -1.42
N ILE A 152 -5.29 -0.43 -0.35
CA ILE A 152 -5.01 0.46 0.78
C ILE A 152 -5.21 -0.36 2.06
N LEU A 153 -4.11 -0.63 2.75
CA LEU A 153 -4.10 -1.30 4.04
C LEU A 153 -3.56 -0.33 5.09
N ASP A 154 -4.47 0.41 5.71
CA ASP A 154 -4.13 1.34 6.79
C ASP A 154 -4.05 0.59 8.13
N LEU A 155 -2.88 0.59 8.74
CA LEU A 155 -2.58 -0.13 9.98
C LEU A 155 -2.08 0.86 11.03
N GLU A 156 -2.55 0.69 12.26
CA GLU A 156 -2.10 1.49 13.38
C GLU A 156 -0.64 1.15 13.76
N THR A 157 0.17 2.19 14.00
CA THR A 157 1.56 2.01 14.45
C THR A 157 1.57 1.81 15.97
N THR A 158 1.86 0.59 16.39
CA THR A 158 1.82 0.19 17.82
C THR A 158 3.13 0.41 18.56
N ALA A 159 4.26 0.46 17.84
CA ALA A 159 5.58 0.75 18.36
C ALA A 159 6.44 1.33 17.24
N ASP A 160 7.20 2.39 17.55
CA ASP A 160 8.21 2.97 16.67
C ASP A 160 9.44 3.29 17.52
N HIS A 161 10.56 2.67 17.19
CA HIS A 161 11.83 2.92 17.86
C HIS A 161 12.84 3.42 16.85
N PHE A 162 13.30 4.64 17.08
CA PHE A 162 14.38 5.22 16.31
C PHE A 162 15.67 5.14 17.09
N GLN A 163 16.67 4.47 16.51
CA GLN A 163 18.04 4.53 17.00
C GLN A 163 18.83 5.42 16.04
N CYS A 164 19.32 6.56 16.54
CA CYS A 164 20.37 7.28 15.85
C CYS A 164 21.58 6.37 15.79
N SER A 165 22.07 6.05 14.60
CA SER A 165 23.48 5.74 14.42
C SER A 165 24.23 7.04 14.77
N SER A 166 24.59 7.23 16.03
CA SER A 166 25.56 8.26 16.39
C SER A 166 26.84 7.87 15.66
N PRO A 167 27.31 8.63 14.65
CA PRO A 167 28.64 8.40 14.13
C PRO A 167 29.57 8.49 15.33
N SER A 168 30.25 7.38 15.65
CA SER A 168 31.33 7.42 16.63
C SER A 168 32.30 8.49 16.15
N VAL A 169 32.84 9.30 17.05
CA VAL A 169 33.77 10.40 16.75
C VAL A 169 34.95 9.95 15.85
N PHE A 170 35.22 8.63 15.80
CA PHE A 170 36.14 7.98 14.87
C PHE A 170 35.79 8.06 13.37
N ASP A 171 34.52 8.16 12.96
CA ASP A 171 34.14 8.30 11.55
C ASP A 171 34.47 9.69 10.98
N HIS A 172 34.49 10.72 11.84
CA HIS A 172 34.90 12.07 11.46
C HIS A 172 36.43 12.23 11.36
N ILE A 173 37.18 11.31 11.97
CA ILE A 173 38.64 11.32 11.93
C ILE A 173 39.14 10.60 10.67
N TRP A 174 38.51 9.47 10.28
CA TRP A 174 38.95 8.72 9.11
C TRP A 174 38.72 9.44 7.77
N GLY A 175 37.72 10.32 7.68
CA GLY A 175 37.53 11.19 6.51
C GLY A 175 38.62 12.25 6.31
N TYR A 176 39.31 12.67 7.39
CA TYR A 176 40.42 13.61 7.33
C TYR A 176 41.77 12.90 7.07
N PHE A 177 41.89 11.62 7.43
CA PHE A 177 43.11 10.83 7.20
C PHE A 177 43.11 9.99 5.91
N ALA A 178 41.94 9.73 5.30
CA ALA A 178 41.84 8.97 4.05
C ALA A 178 41.96 9.84 2.77
N GLY A 179 42.37 11.10 2.89
CA GLY A 179 42.98 11.90 1.81
C GLY A 179 42.21 11.96 0.48
N ARG A 180 41.34 12.97 0.34
CA ARG A 180 41.13 13.68 -0.92
C ARG A 180 40.94 15.17 -0.66
#